data_AF-A0A932WYG4-F1
#
_entry.id   AF-A0A932WYG4-F1
#
_cell.length_a   1.000
_cell.length_b   1.000
_cell.length_c   1.000
_cell.angle_alpha   90.00
_cell.angle_beta   90.00
_cell.angle_gamma   90.00
#
_symmetry.space_group_name_H-M   'P 1'
#
loop_
_entity.id
_entity.type
_entity.pdbx_description
1 polymer ?
#
loop_
_entity_poly.entity_id
_entity_poly.type
_entity_poly.pdbx_seq_one_letter_code
_entity_poly.pdbx_strand_id
1 'polypeptide(L)'
;MEVNFTIDEKGNVGEEEEVALYNKHFFYYYDDKNRLTDIVHYNAIKKKVSPDFIFEYNEEGQLGQMISVGEGVNSSYSIWRYYYTNNLRTEERCFSEDKKLMGYFIYEYK
;
A
#
# COMPACT_ATOMS: atom_id res chain seq x y z
N MET A 1 -4.20 -23.58 -3.28
CA MET A 1 -3.27 -22.44 -3.41
C MET A 1 -2.63 -22.29 -2.06
N GLU A 2 -1.32 -22.50 -1.99
CA GLU A 2 -0.53 -22.47 -0.76
C GLU A 2 0.30 -21.18 -0.78
N VAL A 3 0.40 -20.52 0.36
CA VAL A 3 1.11 -19.25 0.52
C VAL A 3 2.02 -19.38 1.73
N ASN A 4 3.30 -19.05 1.53
CA ASN A 4 4.31 -19.08 2.57
C ASN A 4 4.64 -17.66 3.03
N PHE A 5 4.75 -17.48 4.34
CA PHE A 5 5.13 -16.22 4.96
C PHE A 5 6.48 -16.36 5.65
N THR A 6 7.39 -15.42 5.40
CA THR A 6 8.65 -15.31 6.13
C THR A 6 8.58 -14.11 7.06
N ILE A 7 8.97 -14.31 8.32
CA ILE A 7 8.92 -13.31 9.37
C ILE A 7 10.30 -12.68 9.56
N ASP A 8 10.34 -11.36 9.73
CA ASP A 8 11.57 -10.60 10.01
C ASP A 8 12.01 -10.71 11.49
N GLU A 9 13.14 -10.10 11.84
CA GLU A 9 13.68 -10.11 13.21
C GLU A 9 12.79 -9.40 14.24
N LYS A 10 11.90 -8.50 13.79
CA LYS A 10 10.96 -7.75 14.62
C LYS A 10 9.61 -8.47 14.78
N GLY A 11 9.41 -9.61 14.11
CA GLY A 11 8.18 -10.38 14.15
C GLY A 11 7.13 -9.97 13.10
N ASN A 12 7.49 -9.11 12.14
CA ASN A 12 6.60 -8.74 11.04
C ASN A 12 6.70 -9.73 9.88
N VAL A 13 5.64 -9.84 9.08
CA VAL A 13 5.74 -10.52 7.78
C VAL A 13 6.66 -9.71 6.88
N GLY A 14 7.83 -10.23 6.53
CA GLY A 14 8.76 -9.59 5.62
C GLY A 14 8.54 -10.01 4.16
N GLU A 15 8.13 -11.26 3.95
CA GLU A 15 7.92 -11.82 2.61
C GLU A 15 6.68 -12.70 2.55
N GLU A 16 6.01 -12.69 1.40
CA GLU A 16 4.95 -13.63 1.03
C GLU A 16 5.25 -14.24 -0.33
N GLU A 17 5.29 -15.56 -0.39
CA GLU A 17 5.50 -16.32 -1.63
C GLU A 17 4.30 -17.23 -1.92
N GLU A 18 3.73 -17.06 -3.12
CA GLU A 18 2.65 -17.90 -3.61
C GLU A 18 3.21 -19.15 -4.29
N VAL A 19 2.93 -20.34 -3.74
CA VAL A 19 3.34 -21.63 -4.30
C VAL A 19 2.38 -22.03 -5.43
N ALA A 20 2.40 -21.26 -6.51
CA ALA A 20 1.56 -21.46 -7.70
C ALA A 20 2.35 -21.23 -9.00
N LEU A 21 1.74 -21.54 -10.14
CA LEU A 21 2.38 -21.51 -11.47
C LEU A 21 3.02 -20.15 -11.83
N TYR A 22 2.54 -19.05 -11.23
CA TYR A 22 3.01 -17.69 -11.51
C TYR A 22 4.00 -17.14 -10.47
N ASN A 23 4.26 -17.88 -9.38
CA ASN A 23 5.22 -17.58 -8.30
C ASN A 23 5.30 -16.09 -7.92
N LYS A 24 4.17 -15.51 -7.48
CA LYS A 24 4.16 -14.13 -6.99
C LYS A 24 4.94 -14.08 -5.67
N HIS A 25 5.86 -13.12 -5.59
CA HIS A 25 6.69 -12.89 -4.40
C HIS A 25 6.58 -11.42 -4.02
N PHE A 26 6.04 -11.19 -2.83
CA PHE A 26 5.83 -9.87 -2.24
C PHE A 26 6.82 -9.63 -1.10
N PHE A 27 7.25 -8.39 -0.97
CA PHE A 27 8.08 -7.91 0.12
C PHE A 27 7.35 -6.78 0.83
N TYR A 28 7.42 -6.82 2.16
CA TYR A 28 6.76 -5.90 3.05
C TYR A 28 7.82 -5.10 3.82
N TYR A 29 7.79 -3.78 3.67
CA TYR A 29 8.74 -2.88 4.34
C TYR A 29 8.06 -2.12 5.46
N TYR A 30 8.79 -1.90 6.55
CA TYR A 30 8.28 -1.24 7.74
C TYR A 30 9.20 -0.10 8.16
N ASP A 31 8.62 0.95 8.74
CA ASP A 31 9.39 2.03 9.36
C ASP A 31 9.93 1.66 10.76
N ASP A 32 10.68 2.58 11.36
CA ASP A 32 11.24 2.42 12.70
C ASP A 32 10.18 2.29 13.81
N LYS A 33 8.93 2.70 13.53
CA LYS A 33 7.78 2.55 14.42
C LYS A 33 6.99 1.28 14.15
N ASN A 34 7.54 0.36 13.34
CA ASN A 34 6.95 -0.92 13.00
C ASN A 34 5.63 -0.82 12.20
N ARG A 35 5.49 0.22 11.39
CA ARG A 35 4.32 0.46 10.53
C ARG A 35 4.65 0.13 9.08
N LEU A 36 3.72 -0.52 8.38
CA LEU A 36 3.90 -0.90 6.98
C LEU A 36 4.03 0.33 6.09
N THR A 37 5.09 0.38 5.30
CA THR A 37 5.45 1.52 4.42
C THR A 37 5.33 1.17 2.96
N ASP A 38 5.74 -0.02 2.56
CA ASP A 38 5.69 -0.44 1.17
C ASP A 38 5.29 -1.91 1.07
N ILE A 39 4.44 -2.21 0.08
CA ILE A 39 4.25 -3.55 -0.44
C ILE A 39 4.73 -3.52 -1.88
N VAL A 40 5.69 -4.39 -2.19
CA VAL A 40 6.27 -4.47 -3.53
C VAL A 40 6.32 -5.91 -3.99
N HIS A 41 6.27 -6.14 -5.29
CA HIS A 41 6.45 -7.46 -5.88
C HIS A 41 7.56 -7.47 -6.92
N TYR A 42 8.15 -8.63 -7.17
CA TYR A 42 8.99 -8.80 -8.35
C TYR A 42 8.12 -8.85 -9.62
N ASN A 43 8.18 -7.80 -10.43
CA ASN A 43 7.44 -7.75 -11.68
C ASN A 43 8.25 -8.44 -12.79
N ALA A 44 7.84 -9.65 -13.18
CA ALA A 44 8.53 -10.43 -14.20
C ALA A 44 8.60 -9.75 -15.58
N ILE A 45 7.59 -8.94 -15.93
CA ILE A 45 7.54 -8.21 -17.20
C ILE A 45 8.58 -7.07 -17.21
N LYS A 46 8.60 -6.26 -16.14
CA LYS A 46 9.54 -5.13 -15.99
C LYS A 46 10.93 -5.56 -15.50
N LYS A 47 11.10 -6.84 -15.13
CA LYS A 47 12.33 -7.44 -14.54
C LYS A 47 12.90 -6.63 -13.37
N LYS A 48 12.00 -6.08 -12.54
CA LYS A 48 12.37 -5.27 -11.38
C LYS A 48 11.31 -5.36 -10.29
N VAL A 49 11.72 -5.09 -9.06
CA VAL A 49 10.79 -4.87 -7.95
C VAL A 49 9.95 -3.62 -8.26
N SER A 50 8.64 -3.78 -8.18
CA SER A 50 7.67 -2.71 -8.45
C SER A 50 6.75 -2.55 -7.25
N PRO A 51 6.46 -1.31 -6.82
CA PRO A 51 5.52 -1.09 -5.75
C PRO A 51 4.10 -1.40 -6.19
N ASP A 52 3.35 -2.04 -5.30
CA ASP A 52 1.90 -2.18 -5.38
C ASP A 52 1.22 -1.11 -4.52
N PHE A 53 1.75 -0.93 -3.30
CA PHE A 53 1.27 0.04 -2.34
C PHE A 53 2.42 0.76 -1.65
N ILE A 54 2.25 2.07 -1.46
CA ILE A 54 3.12 2.90 -0.63
C ILE A 54 2.24 3.62 0.39
N PHE A 55 2.61 3.60 1.65
CA PHE A 55 1.88 4.15 2.78
C PHE A 55 2.72 5.23 3.46
N GLU A 56 2.13 6.41 3.61
CA GLU A 56 2.75 7.52 4.31
C GLU A 56 1.89 7.92 5.51
N TYR A 57 2.55 8.10 6.65
CA TYR A 57 1.90 8.44 7.90
C TYR A 57 2.14 9.91 8.27
N ASN A 58 1.14 10.56 8.84
CA ASN A 58 1.26 11.91 9.38
C ASN A 58 2.03 11.93 10.71
N GLU A 59 2.28 13.12 11.24
CA GLU A 59 3.01 13.33 12.51
C GLU A 59 2.31 12.69 13.71
N GLU A 60 0.97 12.64 13.70
CA GLU A 60 0.15 11.96 14.71
C GLU A 60 0.20 10.43 14.61
N GLY A 61 0.86 9.91 13.57
CA GLY A 61 1.05 8.49 13.34
C GLY A 61 -0.07 7.79 12.57
N GLN A 62 -1.06 8.53 12.08
CA GLN A 62 -2.17 8.03 11.27
C GLN A 62 -1.76 7.91 9.80
N LEU A 63 -2.40 7.00 9.06
CA LEU A 63 -2.18 6.89 7.62
C LEU A 63 -2.69 8.16 6.93
N GLY A 64 -1.79 9.00 6.41
CA GLY A 64 -2.14 10.26 5.75
C GLY A 64 -2.33 10.10 4.24
N GLN A 65 -1.53 9.24 3.62
CA GLN A 65 -1.57 9.00 2.18
C GLN A 65 -1.28 7.53 1.85
N MET A 66 -1.95 7.00 0.83
CA MET A 66 -1.63 5.72 0.20
C MET A 66 -1.53 5.90 -1.31
N ILE A 67 -0.44 5.44 -1.91
CA ILE A 67 -0.33 5.30 -3.36
C ILE A 67 -0.63 3.84 -3.70
N SER A 68 -1.55 3.61 -4.63
CA SER A 68 -1.87 2.29 -5.16
C SER A 68 -1.55 2.23 -6.65
N VAL A 69 -0.71 1.29 -7.05
CA VAL A 69 -0.25 1.12 -8.44
C VAL A 69 -1.09 0.05 -9.11
N GLY A 70 -1.66 0.37 -10.27
CA GLY A 70 -2.44 -0.60 -11.04
C GLY A 70 -1.55 -1.71 -11.64
N GLU A 71 -2.10 -2.91 -11.79
CA GLU A 71 -1.41 -4.00 -12.49
C GLU A 71 -1.34 -3.74 -14.00
N GLY A 72 -0.20 -4.02 -14.65
CA GLY A 72 -0.07 -4.03 -16.11
C GLY A 72 1.11 -3.23 -16.70
N VAL A 73 1.23 -3.26 -18.04
CA VAL A 73 2.35 -2.65 -18.78
C VAL A 73 2.26 -1.12 -18.78
N ASN A 74 1.05 -0.56 -18.89
CA ASN A 74 0.76 0.87 -18.79
C ASN A 74 0.11 1.20 -17.43
N SER A 75 0.71 0.66 -16.35
CA SER A 75 0.22 0.87 -14.98
C SER A 75 0.20 2.35 -14.62
N SER A 76 -0.99 2.92 -14.43
CA SER A 76 -1.17 4.19 -13.73
C SER A 76 -1.23 3.95 -12.23
N TYR A 77 -1.17 5.02 -11.44
CA TYR A 77 -1.37 4.94 -10.00
C TYR A 77 -2.44 5.92 -9.53
N SER A 78 -3.02 5.59 -8.38
CA SER A 78 -3.99 6.42 -7.68
C SER A 78 -3.41 6.86 -6.33
N ILE A 79 -3.62 8.11 -5.97
CA ILE A 79 -3.21 8.68 -4.69
C ILE A 79 -4.46 8.82 -3.82
N TRP A 80 -4.50 8.11 -2.71
CA TRP A 80 -5.51 8.25 -1.68
C TRP A 80 -4.98 9.13 -0.56
N ARG A 81 -5.76 10.13 -0.15
CA ARG A 81 -5.45 10.98 1.00
C ARG A 81 -6.55 10.85 2.04
N TYR A 82 -6.14 10.71 3.29
CA TYR A 82 -7.03 10.47 4.41
C TYR A 82 -6.99 11.65 5.37
N TYR A 83 -8.17 12.07 5.81
CA TYR A 83 -8.33 13.19 6.74
C TYR A 83 -9.04 12.72 7.99
N TYR A 84 -8.66 13.33 9.11
CA TYR A 84 -9.07 12.91 10.43
C TYR A 84 -9.58 14.09 11.25
N THR A 85 -10.60 13.84 12.06
CA THR A 85 -11.09 14.76 13.10
C THR A 85 -11.20 13.96 14.38
N ASN A 86 -10.62 14.44 15.48
CA ASN A 86 -10.62 13.74 16.77
C ASN A 86 -10.15 12.26 16.66
N ASN A 87 -9.10 12.01 15.88
CA ASN A 87 -8.56 10.67 15.59
C ASN A 87 -9.49 9.71 14.82
N LEU A 88 -10.65 10.18 14.33
CA LEU A 88 -11.54 9.41 13.47
C LEU A 88 -11.38 9.85 12.02
N ARG A 89 -11.29 8.89 11.10
CA ARG A 89 -11.15 9.18 9.67
C ARG A 89 -12.46 9.76 9.13
N THR A 90 -12.48 11.02 8.76
CA THR A 90 -13.69 11.71 8.29
C THR A 90 -13.76 11.83 6.78
N GLU A 91 -12.63 11.78 6.07
CA GLU A 91 -12.64 11.84 4.61
C GLU A 91 -11.56 10.95 3.98
N GLU A 92 -11.88 10.42 2.80
CA GLU A 92 -10.90 9.82 1.89
C GLU A 92 -11.07 10.45 0.52
N ARG A 93 -9.97 10.89 -0.11
CA ARG A 93 -10.00 11.49 -1.44
C ARG A 93 -9.05 10.74 -2.36
N CYS A 94 -9.56 10.27 -3.48
CA CYS A 94 -8.80 9.54 -4.49
C CYS A 94 -8.47 10.46 -5.66
N PHE A 95 -7.20 10.51 -6.05
CA PHE A 95 -6.68 11.29 -7.15
C PHE A 95 -5.99 10.38 -8.16
N SER A 96 -6.04 10.75 -9.44
CA SER A 96 -5.23 10.11 -10.48
C SER A 96 -3.75 10.48 -10.34
N GLU A 97 -2.89 9.83 -11.12
CA GLU A 97 -1.46 10.18 -11.25
C GLU A 97 -1.22 11.64 -11.65
N ASP A 98 -2.13 12.22 -12.44
CA ASP A 98 -2.15 13.66 -12.80
C ASP A 98 -2.69 14.56 -11.67
N LYS A 99 -2.87 14.02 -10.46
CA LYS A 99 -3.43 14.70 -9.28
C LYS A 99 -4.86 15.23 -9.48
N LYS A 100 -5.62 14.66 -10.43
CA LYS A 100 -7.01 15.02 -10.65
C LYS A 100 -7.90 14.25 -9.69
N LEU A 101 -8.79 14.94 -8.97
CA LEU A 101 -9.77 14.29 -8.09
C LEU A 101 -10.67 13.35 -8.91
N MET A 102 -10.66 12.07 -8.53
CA MET A 102 -11.48 11.02 -9.15
C MET A 102 -12.75 10.75 -8.33
N GLY A 103 -12.67 10.89 -7.01
CA GLY A 103 -13.78 10.67 -6.10
C GLY A 103 -13.38 10.87 -4.65
N TYR A 104 -14.37 10.87 -3.75
CA TYR A 104 -14.14 11.00 -2.32
C TYR A 104 -15.26 10.35 -1.51
N PHE A 105 -14.94 10.03 -0.26
CA PHE A 105 -15.88 9.57 0.77
C PHE A 105 -15.83 10.53 1.95
N ILE A 106 -16.98 10.79 2.57
CA ILE A 106 -17.11 11.54 3.81
C ILE A 106 -17.83 10.64 4.82
N TYR A 107 -17.30 10.59 6.03
CA TYR A 107 -17.87 9.82 7.14
C TYR A 107 -18.35 10.76 8.23
N GLU A 108 -19.54 10.49 8.72
CA GLU A 108 -20.11 11.12 9.90
C GLU A 108 -20.31 10.06 10.98
N TYR A 109 -19.74 10.30 12.15
CA TYR A 109 -19.83 9.42 13.31
C TYR A 109 -20.90 9.95 14.27
N LYS A 110 -21.70 9.05 14.84
CA LYS A 110 -22.76 9.35 15.82
C LYS A 110 -22.48 8.65 17.14
#